data_AF-Q82YQ6-F1
#
_entry.id   AF-Q82YQ6-F1
#
_cell.length_a   1.000
_cell.length_b   1.000
_cell.length_c   1.000
_cell.angle_alpha   90.00
_cell.angle_beta   90.00
_cell.angle_gamma   90.00
#
_symmetry.space_group_name_H-M   'P 1'
#
loop_
_entity.id
_entity.type
_entity.pdbx_description
1 polymer ?
#
loop_
_entity_poly.entity_id
_entity_poly.type
_entity_poly.pdbx_seq_one_letter_code
_entity_poly.pdbx_strand_id
1 'polypeptide(L)' 'MKAYDYNGTIIPLGDSARQVAYVECSCGCLASRVTNDSSKYKCSWCKRVYTLRKDHKTAR' A
#
# COMPACT_ATOMS: atom_id res chain seq x y z
N MET A 1 -1.80 -9.05 2.77
CA MET A 1 -2.24 -7.75 2.22
C MET A 1 -1.62 -7.62 0.85
N LYS A 2 -2.41 -7.59 -0.22
CA LYS A 2 -1.85 -7.36 -1.56
C LYS A 2 -1.63 -5.86 -1.79
N ALA A 3 -0.55 -5.54 -2.49
CA ALA A 3 -0.23 -4.21 -2.96
C ALA A 3 -0.40 -4.18 -4.48
N TYR A 4 -0.80 -3.03 -5.03
CA TYR A 4 -1.04 -2.86 -6.45
C TYR A 4 -0.38 -1.59 -6.97
N ASP A 5 0.08 -1.62 -8.22
CA ASP A 5 0.57 -0.43 -8.93
C ASP A 5 -0.59 0.41 -9.50
N TYR A 6 -0.28 1.53 -10.15
CA TYR A 6 -1.29 2.39 -10.79
C TYR A 6 -2.07 1.68 -11.90
N ASN A 7 -1.49 0.66 -12.53
CA ASN A 7 -2.15 -0.17 -13.54
C ASN A 7 -2.98 -1.31 -12.92
N GLY A 8 -3.04 -1.44 -11.60
CA GLY A 8 -3.76 -2.53 -10.91
C GLY A 8 -3.00 -3.86 -10.91
N THR A 9 -1.72 -3.88 -11.28
CA THR A 9 -0.89 -5.09 -11.22
C THR A 9 -0.50 -5.36 -9.77
N ILE A 10 -0.57 -6.62 -9.35
CA ILE A 10 -0.11 -7.02 -8.01
C ILE A 10 1.40 -6.82 -7.91
N ILE A 11 1.83 -6.04 -6.91
CA ILE A 11 3.23 -5.86 -6.56
C ILE A 11 3.55 -6.87 -5.44
N PRO A 12 4.50 -7.79 -5.65
CA PRO A 12 4.95 -8.68 -4.59
C PRO A 12 5.61 -7.86 -3.48
N LEU A 13 5.15 -8.07 -2.24
CA LEU A 13 5.71 -7.43 -1.04
C LEU A 13 7.14 -7.95 -0.83
N GLY A 14 8.12 -7.15 -1.24
CA GLY A 14 9.54 -7.52 -1.26
C GLY A 14 10.29 -6.87 -2.42
N ASP A 15 9.56 -6.49 -3.47
CA ASP A 15 10.09 -5.72 -4.58
C ASP A 15 10.07 -4.22 -4.25
N SER A 16 11.14 -3.75 -3.61
CA SER A 16 11.30 -2.36 -3.15
C SER A 16 11.35 -1.33 -4.29
N ALA A 17 11.48 -1.79 -5.55
CA ALA A 17 11.62 -0.94 -6.72
C ALA A 17 10.27 -0.39 -7.23
N ARG A 18 9.17 -1.12 -7.03
CA ARG A 18 7.85 -0.71 -7.52
C ARG A 18 7.10 0.16 -6.52
N GLN A 19 6.67 1.34 -6.97
CA GLN A 19 5.80 2.21 -6.18
C GLN A 19 4.41 1.61 -6.01
N VAL A 20 4.00 1.37 -4.76
CA VAL A 20 2.66 0.89 -4.42
C VAL A 20 1.64 2.02 -4.50
N ALA A 21 0.67 1.93 -5.41
CA ALA A 21 -0.39 2.94 -5.54
C ALA A 21 -1.60 2.61 -4.66
N TYR A 22 -1.95 1.32 -4.60
CA TYR A 22 -3.13 0.84 -3.88
C TYR A 22 -2.81 -0.38 -3.04
N VAL A 23 -3.65 -0.62 -2.03
CA VAL A 23 -3.56 -1.80 -1.18
C VAL A 23 -4.91 -2.43 -0.95
N GLU A 24 -4.94 -3.74 -0.83
CA GLU A 24 -6.15 -4.51 -0.55
C GLU A 24 -6.68 -4.18 0.85
N CYS A 25 -7.90 -3.63 0.90
CA CYS A 25 -8.63 -3.42 2.13
C CYS A 25 -9.45 -4.67 2.48
N SER A 26 -9.62 -4.92 3.78
CA SER A 26 -10.41 -6.06 4.29
C SER A 26 -11.90 -5.98 3.92
N CYS A 27 -12.41 -4.81 3.51
CA CYS A 27 -13.78 -4.66 3.01
C CYS A 27 -13.93 -5.05 1.53
N GLY A 28 -12.86 -5.51 0.87
CA GLY A 28 -12.86 -5.87 -0.56
C GLY A 28 -12.57 -4.71 -1.51
N CYS A 29 -12.46 -3.48 -1.01
CA CYS A 29 -12.07 -2.31 -1.81
C CYS A 29 -10.56 -2.11 -1.87
N LEU A 30 -10.12 -1.21 -2.75
CA LEU A 30 -8.74 -0.72 -2.79
C LEU A 30 -8.60 0.54 -1.92
N ALA A 31 -7.62 0.53 -1.02
CA ALA A 31 -7.19 1.70 -0.28
C ALA A 31 -6.10 2.44 -1.07
N SER A 32 -6.30 3.74 -1.28
CA SER A 32 -5.39 4.59 -2.04
C SER A 32 -4.36 5.27 -1.14
N ARG A 33 -3.19 5.57 -1.70
CA ARG A 33 -2.13 6.31 -1.00
C ARG A 33 -2.63 7.68 -0.53
N VAL A 34 -2.29 8.06 0.70
CA VAL A 34 -2.58 9.38 1.26
C VAL A 34 -1.49 10.35 0.80
N THR A 35 -1.87 11.44 0.15
CA THR A 35 -0.94 12.43 -0.44
C THR A 35 0.05 13.03 0.57
N ASN A 36 -0.34 13.18 1.83
CA ASN A 36 0.52 13.76 2.87
C ASN A 36 1.47 12.72 3.53
N ASP A 37 1.26 11.42 3.30
CA ASP A 37 2.06 10.37 3.92
C ASP A 37 2.12 9.17 2.96
N SER A 38 3.20 9.10 2.19
CA SER A 38 3.41 8.08 1.15
C SER A 38 3.44 6.64 1.67
N SER A 39 3.45 6.45 2.99
CA SER A 39 3.45 5.15 3.66
C SER A 39 2.04 4.76 4.11
N LYS A 40 1.08 5.69 4.13
CA LYS A 40 -0.30 5.47 4.55
C LYS A 40 -1.23 5.36 3.36
N TYR A 41 -2.18 4.45 3.49
CA TYR A 41 -3.20 4.14 2.49
C TYR A 41 -4.56 4.16 3.17
N LYS A 42 -5.53 4.86 2.60
CA LYS A 42 -6.85 5.00 3.17
C LYS A 42 -7.90 4.41 2.24
N CYS A 43 -8.73 3.51 2.78
CA CYS A 43 -9.89 3.02 2.07
C CYS A 43 -10.94 4.11 1.99
N SER A 44 -11.36 4.50 0.79
CA SER A 44 -12.43 5.50 0.62
C SER A 44 -13.77 5.04 1.16
N TRP A 45 -14.01 3.72 1.15
CA TRP A 45 -15.26 3.09 1.57
C TRP A 45 -15.37 2.96 3.10
N CYS A 46 -14.61 2.06 3.73
CA CYS A 46 -14.68 1.83 5.18
C CYS A 46 -13.78 2.77 6.01
N LYS A 47 -13.13 3.76 5.39
CA LYS A 47 -12.24 4.77 6.00
C LYS A 47 -11.01 4.23 6.76
N ARG A 48 -10.76 2.91 6.70
CA ARG A 48 -9.65 2.25 7.37
C ARG A 48 -8.32 2.68 6.77
N VAL A 49 -7.32 2.90 7.64
CA VAL A 49 -5.98 3.34 7.26
C VAL A 49 -5.01 2.17 7.42
N TYR A 50 -4.23 1.91 6.39
CA TYR A 50 -3.20 0.91 6.34
C TYR A 50 -1.85 1.61 6.21
N THR A 51 -0.86 1.16 6.97
CA THR A 51 0.50 1.68 6.88
C THR A 51 1.38 0.59 6.29
N LEU A 52 1.87 0.79 5.07
CA LEU A 52 2.94 -0.03 4.53
C LEU A 52 4.24 0.44 5.17
N ARG A 53 4.75 -0.34 6.12
CA ARG A 53 6.13 -0.19 6.55
C ARG A 53 6.99 -0.58 5.34
N LYS A 54 7.70 0.39 4.77
CA LYS A 54 8.92 0.05 4.03
C LYS A 54 9.81 -0.57 5.09
N ASP A 55 9.98 -1.89 5.02
CA ASP A 55 10.97 -2.57 5.82
C ASP A 55 12.33 -2.02 5.34
N HIS A 56 12.72 -0.87 5.90
CA HIS A 56 14.12 -0.50 5.97
C HIS A 56 14.70 -1.57 6.86
N LYS A 57 15.13 -2.66 6.23
CA LYS A 57 16.06 -3.60 6.82
C LYS A 57 17.33 -2.78 7.08
N THR A 58 17.33 -2.06 8.18
CA THR A 58 18.53 -1.65 8.90
C THR A 58 19.15 -2.95 9.38
N ALA A 59 19.78 -3.67 8.46
CA ALA A 59 20.80 -4.62 8.81
C ALA A 59 22.05 -3.78 9.09
N ARG A 60 22.24 -3.50 10.38
CA ARG A 60 23.45 -2.96 10.99
C ARG A 60 24.66 -3.83 10.66
#